data_AF-A0A3P7MYX1-F1
#
_entry.id   AF-A0A3P7MYX1-F1
#
_cell.length_a   1.000
_cell.length_b   1.000
_cell.length_c   1.000
_cell.angle_alpha   90.00
_cell.angle_beta   90.00
_cell.angle_gamma   90.00
#
_symmetry.space_group_name_H-M   'P 1'
#
loop_
_entity.id
_entity.type
_entity.pdbx_description
1 polymer ?
#
loop_
_entity_poly.entity_id
_entity_poly.type
_entity_poly.pdbx_seq_one_letter_code
_entity_poly.pdbx_strand_id
1 'polypeptide(L)'
;MLLVYLVEILPKKDRIWVTTVISWSPNVILFAIIAYHSKNWRTLAIASSLLALPGVFLFIIAFESPRWLIEKGHIDRAHDVLRRIAKFNGQSDITNDMIDEVIDMEKQVRLVFCWSSIAEFFDQELSKILQRFHFVAKK
;
A
#
# COMPACT_ATOMS: atom_id res chain seq x y z
N MET A 1 6.74 1.10 -4.02
CA MET A 1 5.95 0.97 -2.78
C MET A 1 4.74 1.91 -2.74
N LEU A 2 4.87 3.21 -3.03
CA LEU A 2 3.76 4.19 -2.94
C LEU A 2 2.49 3.83 -3.75
N LEU A 3 2.65 3.18 -4.91
CA LEU A 3 1.53 2.75 -5.75
C LEU A 3 0.72 1.60 -5.12
N VAL A 4 1.37 0.72 -4.35
CA VAL A 4 0.71 -0.39 -3.62
C VAL A 4 -0.19 0.16 -2.52
N TYR A 5 0.31 1.14 -1.76
CA TYR A 5 -0.46 1.83 -0.72
C TYR A 5 -1.72 2.50 -1.27
N LEU A 6 -1.60 3.26 -2.36
CA LEU A 6 -2.74 3.89 -3.02
C LEU A 6 -3.79 2.86 -3.47
N VAL A 7 -3.33 1.77 -4.06
CA VAL A 7 -4.17 0.66 -4.52
C VAL A 7 -4.90 -0.04 -3.38
N GLU A 8 -4.29 -0.11 -2.20
CA GLU A 8 -4.83 -0.76 -1.01
C GLU A 8 -5.94 0.07 -0.34
N ILE A 9 -5.81 1.40 -0.37
CA ILE A 9 -6.77 2.34 0.24
C ILE A 9 -7.97 2.64 -0.68
N LEU A 10 -7.82 2.44 -2.00
CA LEU A 10 -8.85 2.83 -2.97
C LEU A 10 -9.97 1.79 -3.11
N PRO A 11 -11.26 2.22 -3.08
CA PRO A 11 -12.38 1.33 -3.38
C PRO A 11 -12.32 0.81 -4.82
N LYS A 12 -12.74 -0.44 -5.03
CA LYS A 12 -12.60 -1.19 -6.31
C LYS A 12 -13.09 -0.44 -7.55
N LYS A 13 -14.11 0.42 -7.40
CA LYS A 13 -14.74 1.21 -8.47
C LYS A 13 -13.84 2.34 -9.02
N ASP A 14 -13.12 3.04 -8.16
CA ASP A 14 -12.35 4.23 -8.55
C ASP A 14 -10.85 3.94 -8.70
N ARG A 15 -10.42 2.75 -8.23
CA ARG A 15 -9.04 2.30 -8.24
C ARG A 15 -8.40 2.40 -9.63
N ILE A 16 -9.09 1.91 -10.67
CA ILE A 16 -8.53 1.89 -12.04
C ILE A 16 -8.29 3.31 -12.55
N TRP A 17 -9.26 4.21 -12.37
CA TRP A 17 -9.17 5.58 -12.87
C TRP A 17 -8.05 6.36 -12.17
N VAL A 18 -7.99 6.28 -10.84
CA VAL A 18 -6.96 6.96 -10.04
C VAL A 18 -5.57 6.38 -10.31
N THR A 19 -5.43 5.05 -10.42
CA THR A 19 -4.14 4.44 -10.76
C THR A 19 -3.66 4.79 -12.17
N THR A 20 -4.59 4.99 -13.11
CA THR A 20 -4.25 5.35 -14.49
C THR A 20 -3.70 6.78 -14.54
N VAL A 21 -4.29 7.72 -13.79
CA VAL A 21 -3.82 9.11 -13.69
C VAL A 21 -2.46 9.21 -12.98
N ILE A 22 -2.22 8.38 -11.97
CA ILE A 22 -0.97 8.37 -11.20
C ILE A 22 0.16 7.61 -11.93
N SER A 23 -0.17 6.85 -12.98
CA SER A 23 0.81 6.16 -13.79
C SER A 23 1.80 7.15 -14.43
N TRP A 24 3.05 6.72 -14.58
CA TRP A 24 4.11 7.57 -15.12
C TRP A 24 3.82 8.03 -16.55
N SER A 25 3.28 7.15 -17.40
CA SER A 25 3.10 7.40 -18.83
C SER A 25 2.27 8.65 -19.18
N PRO A 26 1.05 8.85 -18.65
CA PRO A 26 0.27 10.06 -18.95
C PRO A 26 0.93 11.34 -18.44
N ASN A 27 1.64 11.30 -17.31
CA ASN A 27 2.35 12.47 -16.79
C ASN A 27 3.46 12.94 -17.73
N VAL A 28 4.22 12.03 -18.36
CA VAL A 28 5.29 12.43 -19.29
C VAL A 28 4.73 13.06 -20.56
N ILE A 29 3.59 12.56 -21.06
CA ILE A 29 2.92 13.11 -22.25
C ILE A 29 2.41 14.52 -21.97
N LEU A 30 1.74 14.73 -20.84
CA LEU A 30 1.31 16.04 -20.36
C LEU A 30 2.51 17.00 -20.23
N PHE A 31 3.60 16.52 -19.64
CA PHE A 31 4.82 17.31 -19.48
C PHE A 31 5.44 17.70 -20.82
N ALA A 32 5.47 16.79 -21.80
CA ALA A 32 5.98 17.05 -23.14
C ALA A 32 5.16 18.13 -23.89
N ILE A 33 3.83 18.10 -23.75
CA ILE A 33 2.96 19.12 -24.35
C ILE A 33 3.22 20.50 -23.72
N ILE A 34 3.36 20.56 -22.39
CA ILE A 34 3.65 21.80 -21.65
C ILE A 34 5.05 22.33 -22.01
N ALA A 35 6.03 21.43 -22.18
CA ALA A 35 7.38 21.77 -22.60
C ALA A 35 7.42 22.31 -24.03
N TYR A 36 6.64 21.74 -24.94
CA TYR A 36 6.53 22.24 -26.32
C TYR A 36 5.94 23.64 -26.38
N HIS A 37 4.97 23.96 -25.51
CA HIS A 37 4.36 25.28 -25.47
C HIS A 37 5.19 26.32 -24.67
N SER A 38 6.08 25.88 -23.79
CA SER A 38 6.93 26.76 -22.98
C SER A 38 8.22 27.13 -23.71
N LYS A 39 8.29 28.37 -24.22
CA LYS A 39 9.53 28.95 -24.74
C LYS A 39 10.56 29.32 -23.66
N ASN A 40 10.14 29.39 -22.39
CA ASN A 40 10.99 29.83 -21.28
C ASN A 40 11.07 28.75 -20.19
N TRP A 41 12.28 28.44 -19.72
CA TRP A 41 12.53 27.45 -18.67
C TRP A 41 11.85 27.78 -17.32
N ARG A 42 11.67 29.07 -17.02
CA ARG A 42 10.96 29.53 -15.81
C ARG A 42 9.47 29.15 -15.84
N THR A 43 8.84 29.29 -17.00
CA THR A 43 7.43 28.91 -17.19
C THR A 43 7.24 27.40 -17.05
N LEU A 44 8.19 26.61 -17.57
CA LEU A 44 8.20 25.16 -17.40
C LEU A 44 8.32 24.75 -15.92
N ALA A 45 9.20 25.41 -15.15
CA ALA A 45 9.37 25.13 -13.73
C ALA A 45 8.09 25.43 -12.92
N ILE A 46 7.42 26.55 -13.20
CA ILE A 46 6.14 26.90 -12.55
C ILE A 46 5.04 25.91 -12.93
N ALA A 47 4.92 25.56 -14.22
CA ALA A 47 3.91 24.62 -14.69
C ALA A 47 4.13 23.21 -14.11
N SER A 48 5.38 22.76 -14.00
CA SER A 48 5.71 21.47 -13.36
C SER A 48 5.32 21.44 -11.88
N SER A 49 5.54 22.54 -11.18
CA SER A 49 5.17 22.68 -9.77
C SER A 49 3.65 22.65 -9.62
N LEU A 50 2.93 23.36 -10.49
CA LEU A 50 1.47 23.40 -10.51
C LEU A 50 0.86 22.02 -10.82
N LEU A 51 1.46 21.27 -11.73
CA LEU A 51 1.03 19.91 -12.07
C LEU A 51 1.26 18.92 -10.91
N ALA A 52 2.28 19.17 -10.07
CA ALA A 52 2.57 18.35 -8.89
C ALA A 52 1.64 18.65 -7.69
N LEU A 53 1.09 19.86 -7.58
CA LEU A 53 0.19 20.26 -6.47
C LEU A 53 -1.02 19.33 -6.24
N PRO A 54 -1.81 18.93 -7.26
CA PRO A 54 -2.92 18.01 -7.02
C PRO A 54 -2.46 16.64 -6.50
N GLY A 55 -1.25 16.20 -6.88
CA GLY A 55 -0.64 14.99 -6.31
C GLY A 55 -0.35 15.12 -4.81
N VAL A 56 0.14 16.29 -4.38
CA VAL A 56 0.39 16.58 -2.95
C VAL A 56 -0.93 16.64 -2.18
N PHE A 57 -1.97 17.25 -2.75
CA PHE A 57 -3.29 17.32 -2.12
C PHE A 57 -3.92 15.93 -1.96
N LEU A 58 -3.81 15.07 -2.98
CA LEU A 58 -4.23 13.67 -2.90
C LEU A 58 -3.44 12.88 -1.85
N PHE A 59 -2.14 13.15 -1.69
CA PHE A 59 -1.32 12.52 -0.65
C PHE A 59 -1.78 12.89 0.77
N ILE A 60 -2.23 14.14 0.99
CA ILE A 60 -2.77 14.57 2.28
C ILE A 60 -4.13 13.92 2.59
N ILE A 61 -4.92 13.64 1.54
CA ILE A 61 -6.23 12.98 1.68
C ILE A 61 -6.08 11.45 1.80
N ALA A 62 -4.97 10.88 1.29
CA ALA A 62 -4.67 9.47 1.44
C ALA A 62 -4.53 9.14 2.94
N PHE A 63 -5.56 8.50 3.49
CA PHE A 63 -5.55 7.99 4.86
C PHE A 63 -4.36 7.06 5.06
N GLU A 64 -3.72 7.10 6.24
CA GLU A 64 -2.69 6.12 6.59
C GLU A 64 -3.28 4.70 6.52
N SER A 65 -2.49 3.71 6.08
CA SER A 65 -3.01 2.35 5.97
C SER A 65 -3.34 1.80 7.37
N PRO A 66 -4.56 1.28 7.60
CA PRO A 66 -4.95 0.78 8.92
C PRO A 66 -4.03 -0.35 9.40
N ARG A 67 -3.54 -1.17 8.47
CA ARG A 67 -2.57 -2.24 8.72
C ARG A 67 -1.23 -1.76 9.32
N TRP A 68 -0.71 -0.61 8.87
CA TRP A 68 0.54 -0.04 9.39
C TRP A 68 0.34 0.53 10.80
N LEU A 69 -0.80 1.17 11.05
CA LEU A 69 -1.17 1.67 12.38
C LEU A 69 -1.30 0.53 13.41
N ILE A 70 -1.88 -0.61 13.00
CA ILE A 70 -1.99 -1.82 13.83
C ILE A 70 -0.60 -2.37 14.17
N GLU A 71 0.31 -2.40 13.19
CA GLU A 71 1.69 -2.88 13.39
C GLU A 71 2.53 -1.97 14.28
N LYS A 72 2.27 -0.66 14.24
CA LYS A 72 2.89 0.33 15.14
C LYS A 72 2.30 0.32 16.56
N GLY A 73 1.21 -0.43 16.80
CA GLY A 73 0.53 -0.48 18.10
C GLY A 73 -0.38 0.72 18.38
N HIS A 74 -0.67 1.56 17.38
CA HIS A 74 -1.53 2.72 17.52
C HIS A 74 -3.00 2.36 17.20
N ILE A 75 -3.61 1.53 18.05
CA ILE A 75 -4.95 0.97 17.83
C ILE A 75 -6.03 2.07 17.80
N ASP A 76 -5.98 3.05 18.70
CA ASP A 76 -6.96 4.16 18.73
C ASP A 76 -7.03 4.93 17.41
N ARG A 77 -5.87 5.20 16.80
CA ARG A 77 -5.78 5.89 15.50
C ARG A 77 -6.24 4.99 14.36
N ALA A 78 -6.02 3.68 14.45
CA ALA A 78 -6.54 2.73 13.48
C ALA A 78 -8.09 2.74 13.46
N HIS A 79 -8.74 2.80 14.63
CA HIS A 79 -10.20 2.94 14.74
C HIS A 79 -10.70 4.23 14.07
N ASP A 80 -10.04 5.36 14.34
CA ASP A 80 -10.42 6.65 13.74
C ASP A 80 -10.30 6.62 12.21
N VAL A 81 -9.23 6.05 11.68
CA VAL A 81 -9.01 5.91 10.23
C VAL A 81 -10.06 4.98 9.61
N LEU A 82 -10.31 3.81 10.21
CA LEU A 82 -11.32 2.87 9.75
C LEU A 82 -12.72 3.49 9.76
N ARG A 83 -13.05 4.28 10.80
CA ARG A 83 -14.32 5.02 10.86
C ARG A 83 -14.43 6.10 9.78
N ARG A 84 -13.33 6.77 9.41
CA ARG A 84 -13.32 7.74 8.30
C ARG A 84 -13.51 7.05 6.95
N ILE A 85 -12.84 5.92 6.73
CA ILE A 85 -12.99 5.10 5.52
C ILE A 85 -14.43 4.58 5.39
N ALA A 86 -15.01 4.10 6.49
CA ALA A 86 -16.40 3.66 6.59
C ALA A 86 -17.40 4.75 6.17
N LYS A 87 -17.23 5.96 6.71
CA LYS A 87 -18.02 7.14 6.33
C LYS A 87 -17.87 7.48 4.86
N PHE A 88 -16.65 7.41 4.32
CA PHE A 88 -16.38 7.66 2.90
C PHE A 88 -17.03 6.60 1.99
N ASN A 89 -17.13 5.36 2.46
CA ASN A 89 -17.80 4.27 1.77
C ASN A 89 -19.34 4.27 1.95
N GLY A 90 -19.91 5.21 2.70
CA GLY A 90 -21.35 5.32 2.92
C GLY A 90 -21.91 4.32 3.93
N GLN A 91 -21.05 3.61 4.67
CA GLN A 91 -21.44 2.77 5.81
C GLN A 91 -21.25 3.58 7.09
N SER A 92 -22.31 4.30 7.47
CA SER A 92 -22.32 5.17 8.66
C SER A 92 -22.49 4.42 9.99
N ASP A 93 -23.01 3.19 9.95
CA ASP A 93 -23.34 2.37 11.14
C ASP A 93 -22.38 1.19 11.31
N ILE A 94 -21.07 1.44 11.30
CA ILE A 94 -20.10 0.39 11.68
C ILE A 94 -19.88 0.49 13.19
N THR A 95 -20.38 -0.51 13.92
CA THR A 95 -20.13 -0.70 15.36
C THR A 95 -18.64 -0.95 15.60
N ASN A 96 -18.09 -0.44 16.71
CA ASN A 96 -16.68 -0.66 17.07
C ASN A 96 -16.32 -2.16 17.08
N ASP A 97 -17.25 -3.03 17.47
CA ASP A 97 -17.09 -4.49 17.45
C ASP A 97 -16.73 -5.05 16.06
N MET A 98 -17.32 -4.52 14.99
CA MET A 98 -16.97 -4.94 13.62
C MET A 98 -15.57 -4.48 13.22
N ILE A 99 -15.12 -3.35 13.75
CA ILE A 99 -13.77 -2.82 13.51
C ILE A 99 -12.75 -3.68 14.24
N ASP A 100 -13.05 -4.08 15.48
CA ASP A 100 -12.24 -5.01 16.27
C ASP A 100 -12.10 -6.38 15.59
N GLU A 101 -13.19 -6.92 15.04
CA GLU A 101 -13.16 -8.16 14.26
C GLU A 101 -12.22 -8.05 13.04
N VAL A 102 -12.25 -6.92 12.32
CA VAL A 102 -11.35 -6.69 11.16
C VAL A 102 -9.89 -6.63 11.60
N ILE A 103 -9.59 -5.96 12.71
CA ILE A 103 -8.23 -5.87 13.26
C ILE A 103 -7.73 -7.26 13.67
N ASP A 104 -8.56 -8.08 14.30
CA ASP A 104 -8.18 -9.42 14.73
C ASP A 104 -8.03 -10.40 13.56
N MET A 105 -8.85 -10.25 12.51
CA MET A 105 -8.65 -10.97 11.25
C MET A 105 -7.29 -10.60 10.60
N GLU A 106 -6.91 -9.32 10.57
CA GLU A 106 -5.61 -8.91 10.01
C GLU A 106 -4.42 -9.50 10.79
N LYS A 107 -4.52 -9.57 12.13
CA LYS A 107 -3.51 -10.23 12.96
C LYS A 107 -3.41 -11.73 12.64
N GLN A 108 -4.55 -12.42 12.51
CA GLN A 108 -4.59 -13.85 12.16
C GLN A 108 -3.94 -14.12 10.79
N VAL A 109 -4.31 -13.36 9.75
CA VAL A 109 -3.72 -13.51 8.41
C VAL A 109 -2.20 -13.29 8.44
N ARG A 110 -1.73 -12.31 9.22
CA ARG A 110 -0.29 -12.05 9.41
C ARG A 110 0.41 -13.22 10.11
N LEU A 111 -0.20 -13.78 11.15
CA LEU A 111 0.37 -14.94 11.84
C LEU A 111 0.48 -16.13 10.89
N VAL A 112 -0.57 -16.43 10.11
CA VAL A 112 -0.53 -17.51 9.11
C VAL A 112 0.58 -17.31 8.07
N PHE A 113 0.76 -16.09 7.56
CA PHE A 113 1.86 -15.75 6.64
C PHE A 113 3.25 -15.88 7.29
N CYS A 114 3.37 -15.53 8.57
CA CYS A 114 4.60 -15.69 9.33
C CYS A 114 4.92 -17.17 9.53
N TRP A 115 3.94 -17.97 9.92
CA TRP A 115 4.07 -19.42 10.07
C TRP A 115 4.41 -20.12 8.75
N SER A 116 3.83 -19.68 7.63
CA SER A 116 4.18 -20.24 6.32
C SER A 116 5.62 -19.91 5.94
N SER A 117 6.08 -18.68 6.19
CA SER A 117 7.46 -18.27 5.93
C SER A 117 8.47 -19.00 6.84
N ILE A 118 8.11 -19.21 8.12
CA ILE A 118 8.90 -20.01 9.06
C ILE A 118 8.96 -21.47 8.60
N ALA A 119 7.83 -22.05 8.20
CA ALA A 119 7.77 -23.42 7.71
C ALA A 119 8.66 -23.62 6.46
N GLU A 120 8.61 -22.68 5.51
CA GLU A 120 9.49 -22.70 4.32
C GLU A 120 10.98 -22.59 4.69
N PHE A 121 11.33 -21.73 5.64
CA PHE A 121 12.70 -21.60 6.13
C PHE A 121 13.20 -22.89 6.79
N PHE A 122 12.38 -23.51 7.63
CA PHE A 122 12.73 -24.77 8.29
C PHE A 122 12.84 -25.93 7.29
N ASP A 123 11.97 -26.00 6.29
CA ASP A 123 12.02 -27.02 5.24
C ASP A 123 13.32 -26.88 4.41
N GLN A 124 13.71 -25.63 4.12
CA GLN A 124 14.97 -25.34 3.45
C GLN A 124 16.19 -25.76 4.28
N GLU A 125 16.21 -25.53 5.58
CA GLU A 125 17.32 -25.97 6.46
C GLU A 125 17.34 -27.50 6.64
N LEU A 126 16.18 -28.14 6.78
CA LEU A 126 16.07 -29.60 6.84
C LEU A 126 16.62 -30.28 5.58
N SER A 127 16.31 -29.73 4.40
CA SER A 127 16.83 -30.26 3.13
C SER A 127 18.36 -30.21 3.06
N LYS A 128 18.99 -29.12 3.54
CA LYS A 128 20.46 -28.98 3.60
C LYS A 128 21.08 -29.95 4.60
N ILE A 129 20.45 -30.12 5.75
CA ILE A 129 20.90 -31.05 6.80
C ILE A 129 20.82 -32.50 6.31
N LEU A 130 19.71 -32.88 5.68
CA LEU A 130 19.52 -34.23 5.12
C LEU A 130 20.51 -34.53 4.00
N GLN A 131 20.79 -33.58 3.11
CA GLN A 131 21.85 -33.75 2.10
C GLN A 131 23.23 -33.94 2.72
N ARG A 132 23.52 -33.21 3.81
CA ARG A 132 24.78 -33.35 4.53
C ARG A 132 24.93 -34.69 5.24
N PHE A 133 23.85 -35.21 5.83
CA PHE A 133 23.83 -36.55 6.43
C PHE A 133 23.97 -37.66 5.39
N HIS A 134 23.29 -37.56 4.24
CA HIS A 134 23.46 -38.54 3.15
C HIS A 134 24.89 -38.56 2.61
N PHE A 135 25.59 -37.42 2.60
CA PHE A 135 27.01 -37.35 2.21
C PHE A 135 27.94 -38.00 3.25
N VAL A 136 27.61 -37.92 4.55
CA VAL A 136 28.39 -38.56 5.63
C VAL A 136 28.15 -40.07 5.68
N ALA A 137 26.93 -40.54 5.42
CA ALA A 137 26.59 -41.97 5.45
C ALA A 137 27.14 -42.77 4.25
N LYS A 138 27.57 -42.10 3.18
CA LYS A 138 28.10 -42.72 1.95
C LYS A 138 29.64 -42.80 1.91
N LYS A 139 30.31 -42.42 3.00
CA LYS A 139 31.77 -42.50 3.18
C LYS A 139 32.10 -43.55 4.22
#